data_AF-A0ABD0R612-F1
#
_entry.id   AF-A0ABD0R612-F1
#
_cell.length_a   1.000
_cell.length_b   1.000
_cell.length_c   1.000
_cell.angle_alpha   90.00
_cell.angle_beta   90.00
_cell.angle_gamma   90.00
#
_symmetry.space_group_name_H-M   'P 1'
#
loop_
_entity.id
_entity.type
_entity.pdbx_description
1 polymer ?
#
loop_
_entity_poly.entity_id
_entity_poly.type
_entity_poly.pdbx_seq_one_letter_code
_entity_poly.pdbx_strand_id
1 'polypeptide(L)' 'SVSADNANMPSLGEAVRCTVSSLDPGGLYLIYCPLALLLWVGSCAPAHALLQLFNTNSFSYLTSGE' A
#
# COMPACT_ATOMS: atom_id res chain seq x y z
N SER A 1 -3.72 -12.38 -29.08
CA SER A 1 -3.18 -11.16 -28.45
C SER A 1 -4.32 -10.47 -27.74
N VAL A 2 -4.48 -10.72 -26.43
CA VAL A 2 -5.49 -10.03 -25.64
C VAL A 2 -4.88 -8.69 -25.23
N SER A 3 -5.26 -7.61 -25.92
CA SER A 3 -5.04 -6.26 -25.43
C SER A 3 -5.79 -6.14 -24.11
N ALA A 4 -5.05 -6.12 -23.01
CA ALA A 4 -5.59 -5.73 -21.73
C ALA A 4 -6.04 -4.27 -21.86
N ASP A 5 -7.33 -4.04 -21.66
CA ASP A 5 -7.95 -2.73 -21.56
C ASP A 5 -7.29 -1.96 -20.40
N ASN A 6 -6.22 -1.23 -20.72
CA ASN A 6 -5.46 -0.36 -19.80
C ASN A 6 -6.20 0.94 -19.46
N ALA A 7 -7.49 1.05 -19.80
CA ALA A 7 -8.28 2.22 -19.50
C ALA A 7 -8.79 2.11 -18.05
N ASN A 8 -8.14 2.86 -17.15
CA ASN A 8 -8.52 3.06 -15.75
C ASN A 8 -7.80 2.20 -14.69
N MET A 9 -6.57 1.73 -14.94
CA MET A 9 -5.70 1.42 -13.79
C MET A 9 -5.24 2.77 -13.19
N PRO A 10 -5.53 3.09 -11.92
CA PRO A 10 -4.94 4.26 -11.28
C PRO A 10 -3.43 4.16 -11.45
N SER A 11 -2.75 5.27 -11.77
CA SER A 11 -1.31 5.27 -12.00
C SER A 11 -0.63 4.58 -10.82
N LEU A 12 -0.07 3.40 -11.04
CA LEU A 12 0.71 2.72 -10.02
C LEU A 12 1.88 3.64 -9.72
N GLY A 13 1.99 4.12 -8.48
CA GLY A 13 3.04 5.06 -8.09
C GLY A 13 4.43 4.55 -8.50
N GLU A 14 5.39 5.46 -8.62
CA GLU A 14 6.76 5.10 -8.98
C GLU A 14 7.33 4.06 -8.01
N ALA A 15 7.99 3.03 -8.55
CA ALA A 15 8.61 2.00 -7.74
C ALA A 15 9.77 2.60 -6.91
N VAL A 16 9.76 2.35 -5.61
CA VAL A 16 10.81 2.82 -4.70
C VAL A 16 11.85 1.74 -4.45
N ARG A 17 13.03 2.13 -3.98
CA ARG A 17 14.08 1.20 -3.57
C ARG A 17 13.58 0.37 -2.38
N CYS A 18 13.88 -0.93 -2.36
CA CYS A 18 13.54 -1.84 -1.27
C CYS A 18 14.43 -1.58 -0.03
N THR A 19 14.29 -0.42 0.60
CA THR A 19 15.04 0.02 1.78
C THR A 19 14.12 0.79 2.73
N VAL A 20 14.36 0.68 4.04
CA VAL A 20 13.53 1.38 5.04
C VAL A 20 13.57 2.91 4.87
N SER A 21 14.70 3.46 4.41
CA SER A 21 14.88 4.89 4.14
C SER A 21 13.99 5.41 3.00
N SER A 22 13.40 4.53 2.20
CA SER A 22 12.48 4.90 1.12
C SER A 22 11.01 4.92 1.55
N LEU A 23 10.70 4.50 2.78
CA LEU A 23 9.34 4.42 3.30
C LEU A 23 9.01 5.67 4.13
N ASP A 24 8.05 6.46 3.65
CA ASP A 24 7.52 7.59 4.39
C ASP A 24 6.55 7.11 5.50
N PRO A 25 6.62 7.64 6.73
CA PRO A 25 5.69 7.27 7.81
C PRO A 25 4.22 7.54 7.50
N GLY A 26 3.90 8.42 6.56
CA GLY A 26 2.53 8.68 6.06
C GLY A 26 2.15 7.87 4.83
N GLY A 27 3.06 7.05 4.30
CA GLY A 27 2.85 6.30 3.08
C GLY A 27 2.17 4.93 3.27
N LEU A 28 1.71 4.39 2.14
CA LEU A 28 1.22 3.03 1.98
C LEU A 28 2.00 2.40 0.83
N TYR A 29 2.59 1.23 1.06
CA TYR A 29 3.48 0.60 0.09
C TYR A 29 3.11 -0.86 -0.12
N LEU A 30 3.03 -1.28 -1.38
CA LEU A 30 2.94 -2.69 -1.75
C LEU A 30 4.35 -3.21 -2.03
N ILE A 31 4.76 -4.19 -1.24
CA ILE A 31 6.03 -4.89 -1.42
C ILE A 31 5.70 -6.24 -2.05
N TYR A 32 6.14 -6.41 -3.30
CA TYR A 32 5.96 -7.65 -4.03
C TYR A 32 7.20 -8.54 -3.87
N CYS A 33 6.99 -9.74 -3.35
CA CYS A 33 7.97 -10.82 -3.30
C CYS A 33 7.40 -12.03 -4.07
N PRO A 34 8.23 -12.94 -4.62
CA PRO A 34 7.74 -14.08 -5.40
C PRO A 34 6.74 -14.99 -4.68
N LEU A 35 6.72 -14.96 -3.34
CA LEU A 35 5.90 -15.82 -2.49
C LEU A 35 4.80 -15.07 -1.73
N ALA A 36 4.84 -13.75 -1.71
CA ALA A 36 3.93 -12.95 -0.88
C ALA A 36 3.79 -11.52 -1.42
N LEU A 37 2.60 -10.94 -1.22
CA LEU A 37 2.34 -9.52 -1.41
C LEU A 37 2.10 -8.91 -0.03
N LEU A 38 2.99 -8.00 0.38
CA LEU A 38 2.91 -7.34 1.68
C LEU A 38 2.41 -5.91 1.48
N LEU A 39 1.41 -5.52 2.25
CA LEU A 39 1.00 -4.12 2.38
C LEU A 39 1.64 -3.54 3.64
N TRP A 40 2.62 -2.66 3.45
CA TRP A 40 3.17 -1.88 4.55
C TRP A 40 2.37 -0.59 4.75
N VAL A 41 1.99 -0.32 5.99
CA VAL A 41 1.22 0.85 6.40
C VAL A 41 2.07 1.69 7.34
N GLY A 42 2.28 2.96 7.00
CA GLY A 42 3.00 3.88 7.86
C GLY A 42 2.17 4.31 9.08
N SER A 43 2.84 4.57 10.20
CA SER A 43 2.19 4.95 11.46
C SER A 43 1.44 6.29 11.40
N CYS A 44 1.77 7.13 10.43
CA CYS A 44 1.16 8.44 10.18
C CYS A 44 0.28 8.43 8.92
N ALA A 45 -0.13 7.26 8.43
CA ALA A 45 -0.97 7.15 7.24
C ALA A 45 -2.29 7.93 7.39
N PRO A 46 -2.79 8.56 6.30
CA PRO A 46 -4.02 9.34 6.38
C PRO A 46 -5.24 8.51 6.79
N ALA A 47 -6.04 9.04 7.72
CA ALA A 47 -7.25 8.37 8.22
C ALA A 47 -8.23 7.98 7.11
N HIS A 48 -8.32 8.77 6.02
CA HIS A 48 -9.20 8.44 4.88
C HIS A 48 -8.74 7.17 4.16
N ALA A 49 -7.42 6.98 3.97
CA ALA A 49 -6.88 5.80 3.33
C ALA A 49 -7.05 4.56 4.22
N LEU A 50 -6.89 4.72 5.53
CA LEU A 50 -7.15 3.66 6.50
C LEU A 50 -8.63 3.23 6.49
N LEU A 51 -9.56 4.20 6.39
CA LEU A 51 -10.99 3.90 6.33
C LEU A 51 -11.33 3.12 5.05
N GLN A 52 -10.75 3.52 3.91
CA GLN A 52 -11.01 2.86 2.63
C GLN A 52 -10.48 1.43 2.57
N LEU A 53 -9.32 1.16 3.18
CA LEU A 53 -8.66 -0.15 3.10
C LEU A 53 -9.04 -1.10 4.24
N PHE A 54 -9.25 -0.57 5.45
CA PHE A 54 -9.37 -1.36 6.68
C PHE A 54 -10.65 -1.05 7.47
N ASN A 55 -11.50 -0.14 6.99
CA ASN A 55 -12.72 0.29 7.69
C ASN A 55 -12.45 0.83 9.12
N THR A 56 -11.29 1.46 9.32
CA THR A 56 -10.90 2.12 10.58
C THR A 56 -10.18 3.43 10.28
N ASN A 57 -10.23 4.39 11.21
CA ASN A 57 -9.64 5.72 11.03
C ASN A 57 -8.31 5.91 11.78
N SER A 58 -7.82 4.90 12.50
CA SER A 58 -6.57 4.98 13.27
C SER A 58 -5.68 3.77 13.03
N PHE A 59 -4.38 4.04 12.88
CA PHE A 59 -3.32 3.02 12.77
C PHE A 59 -3.32 2.05 13.96
N SER A 60 -3.62 2.54 15.16
CA SER A 60 -3.63 1.73 16.40
C SER A 60 -4.67 0.61 16.40
N TYR A 61 -5.68 0.69 15.53
CA TYR A 61 -6.72 -0.34 15.40
C TYR A 61 -6.41 -1.36 14.30
N LEU A 62 -5.31 -1.18 13.56
CA LEU A 62 -4.90 -2.16 12.56
C LEU A 62 -4.40 -3.43 13.24
N THR A 63 -4.95 -4.56 12.82
CA THR A 63 -4.39 -5.88 13.14
C THR A 63 -3.31 -6.20 12.11
N SER A 64 -2.13 -6.63 12.55
CA SER A 64 -1.14 -7.20 11.64
C SER A 64 -1.73 -8.43 10.94
N GLY A 65 -1.68 -8.46 9.61
CA GLY A 65 -2.09 -9.63 8.81
C GLY A 65 -1.07 -10.76 8.83
N GLU A 66 -1.48 -11.91 8.30
CA GLU A 66 -0.65 -13.12 8.11
C GLU A 66 0.07 -13.10 6.75
#